data_AF-U2T8K2-F1
#
_entry.id   AF-U2T8K2-F1
#
_cell.length_a   1.000
_cell.length_b   1.000
_cell.length_c   1.000
_cell.angle_alpha   90.00
_cell.angle_beta   90.00
_cell.angle_gamma   90.00
#
_symmetry.space_group_name_H-M   'P 1'
#
loop_
_entity.id
_entity.type
_entity.pdbx_description
1 polymer ?
#
loop_
_entity_poly.entity_id
_entity_poly.type
_entity_poly.pdbx_seq_one_letter_code
_entity_poly.pdbx_strand_id
1 'polypeptide(L)'
;MSLPNMEVAEEAVSLMSYSLRLGLTPGVADADKQYWANSLAKRLHEPAFMLGFTPSTDYRADRLKPSGGAHGARYLEGRAYCPSTPSTHLYATQQYHDGEIDKATFRDRKVELAAYELHKRETKPNGKVMLACPALGNAPTVTCPLRELAEKASKKSRPSIDAEDLIPATLRDTICSKHSASFDPADLRREAQAFPYGTQEWEDFHTHARNAIESLNSQIKSGGGHNLHDSTRRPVHGFAAAQIMMTLVVAAFNMRKIVSFISDAAHEAAKGESKDPEVRRRDREHYNPYTGTYPPGVRPLTSAKARPDDGDGTGGPPLRE
;
A
#
# COMPACT_ATOMS: atom_id res chain seq x y z
N MET A 1 22.11 21.68 -14.60
CA MET A 1 20.72 21.96 -15.01
C MET A 1 20.07 20.61 -15.22
N SER A 2 19.04 20.25 -14.44
CA SER A 2 18.32 18.98 -14.65
C SER A 2 17.51 19.08 -15.94
N LEU A 3 17.69 18.13 -16.85
CA LEU A 3 16.86 18.01 -18.04
C LEU A 3 15.61 17.18 -17.69
N PRO A 4 14.40 17.59 -18.10
CA PRO A 4 13.20 16.80 -17.89
C PRO A 4 13.37 15.38 -18.44
N ASN A 5 12.91 14.38 -17.68
CA ASN A 5 12.95 12.96 -18.02
C ASN A 5 14.37 12.36 -18.19
N MET A 6 15.43 13.10 -17.83
CA MET A 6 16.78 12.55 -17.73
C MET A 6 17.09 12.21 -16.28
N GLU A 7 17.86 11.14 -16.06
CA GLU A 7 18.40 10.79 -14.74
C GLU A 7 17.36 10.61 -13.63
N VAL A 8 16.13 10.22 -14.01
CA VAL A 8 14.98 10.07 -13.09
C VAL A 8 15.29 9.11 -11.93
N ALA A 9 16.07 8.06 -12.20
CA ALA A 9 16.50 7.10 -11.19
C ALA A 9 17.48 7.74 -10.18
N GLU A 10 18.49 8.45 -10.67
CA GLU A 10 19.51 9.10 -9.87
C GLU A 10 18.92 10.21 -9.01
N GLU A 11 17.98 10.99 -9.54
CA GLU A 11 17.27 12.02 -8.79
C GLU A 11 16.40 11.42 -7.68
N ALA A 12 15.75 10.28 -7.92
CA ALA A 12 15.02 9.57 -6.87
C ALA A 12 15.95 9.10 -5.73
N VAL A 13 17.12 8.56 -6.07
CA VAL A 13 18.14 8.15 -5.09
C VAL A 13 18.69 9.36 -4.32
N SER A 14 18.87 10.49 -5.00
CA SER A 14 19.27 11.76 -4.39
C SER A 14 18.24 12.23 -3.37
N LEU A 15 16.95 12.18 -3.71
CA LEU A 15 15.84 12.51 -2.81
C LEU A 15 15.79 11.59 -1.59
N MET A 16 15.96 10.27 -1.77
CA MET A 16 16.05 9.31 -0.66
C MET A 16 17.22 9.62 0.26
N SER A 17 18.40 9.88 -0.31
CA SER A 17 19.61 10.24 0.45
C SER A 17 19.42 11.54 1.23
N TYR A 18 18.78 12.54 0.62
CA TYR A 18 18.48 13.81 1.27
C TYR A 18 17.48 13.64 2.43
N SER A 19 16.47 12.78 2.25
CA SER A 19 15.49 12.45 3.29
C SER A 19 16.18 11.89 4.55
N LEU A 20 17.15 11.00 4.38
CA LEU A 20 17.95 10.47 5.50
C LEU A 20 18.77 11.56 6.20
N ARG A 21 19.34 12.52 5.46
CA ARG A 21 20.08 13.64 6.03
C ARG A 21 19.20 14.58 6.86
N LEU A 22 17.90 14.63 6.57
CA LEU A 22 16.90 15.35 7.36
C LEU A 22 16.42 14.56 8.60
N GLY A 23 16.99 13.37 8.85
CA GLY A 23 16.62 12.52 9.99
C GLY A 23 15.36 11.69 9.76
N LEU A 24 14.85 11.61 8.52
CA LEU A 24 13.74 10.71 8.20
C LEU A 24 14.22 9.27 8.16
N THR A 25 13.43 8.36 8.72
CA THR A 25 13.71 6.92 8.65
C THR A 25 13.41 6.39 7.26
N PRO A 26 14.27 5.51 6.70
CA PRO A 26 13.94 4.84 5.46
C PRO A 26 12.73 3.92 5.64
N GLY A 27 12.03 3.63 4.54
CA GLY A 27 10.82 2.83 4.59
C GLY A 27 10.35 2.36 3.22
N VAL A 28 9.04 2.15 3.10
CA VAL A 28 8.42 1.71 1.85
C VAL A 28 8.28 2.91 0.90
N ALA A 29 8.72 2.76 -0.34
CA ALA A 29 8.65 3.77 -1.37
C ALA A 29 7.63 3.38 -2.45
N ASP A 30 6.74 4.30 -2.80
CA ASP A 30 5.88 4.19 -3.98
C ASP A 30 6.27 5.25 -5.01
N ALA A 31 6.12 4.91 -6.27
CA ALA A 31 6.29 5.84 -7.38
C ALA A 31 5.55 5.31 -8.61
N ASP A 32 5.44 6.16 -9.64
CA ASP A 32 4.90 5.72 -10.92
C ASP A 32 5.82 4.70 -11.64
N LYS A 33 5.32 4.13 -12.73
CA LYS A 33 6.02 3.12 -13.53
C LYS A 33 7.33 3.63 -14.19
N GLN A 34 7.52 4.94 -14.34
CA GLN A 34 8.76 5.52 -14.89
C GLN A 34 9.95 5.31 -13.95
N TYR A 35 9.71 5.19 -12.64
CA TYR A 35 10.74 4.90 -11.65
C TYR A 35 11.02 3.39 -11.60
N TRP A 36 10.45 2.67 -10.64
CA TRP A 36 10.84 1.29 -10.32
C TRP A 36 10.63 0.30 -11.46
N ALA A 37 9.53 0.44 -12.20
CA ALA A 37 9.17 -0.49 -13.25
C ALA A 37 10.08 -0.36 -14.49
N ASN A 38 10.44 0.87 -14.88
CA ASN A 38 11.30 1.13 -16.04
C ASN A 38 12.80 1.18 -15.73
N SER A 39 13.20 1.50 -14.51
CA SER A 39 14.61 1.63 -14.14
C SER A 39 15.35 0.29 -14.16
N LEU A 40 16.66 0.39 -14.38
CA LEU A 40 17.59 -0.73 -14.19
C LEU A 40 17.83 -0.94 -12.69
N ALA A 41 18.06 -2.20 -12.29
CA ALA A 41 18.30 -2.53 -10.89
C ALA A 41 19.47 -1.72 -10.29
N LYS A 42 20.59 -1.63 -11.02
CA LYS A 42 21.79 -0.86 -10.62
C LYS A 42 21.56 0.65 -10.46
N ARG A 43 20.59 1.23 -11.17
CA ARG A 43 20.36 2.68 -11.17
C ARG A 43 19.44 3.14 -10.04
N LEU A 44 18.47 2.32 -9.64
CA LEU A 44 17.46 2.69 -8.65
C LEU A 44 17.31 1.66 -7.53
N HIS A 45 17.12 0.39 -7.88
CA HIS A 45 16.82 -0.66 -6.89
C HIS A 45 17.97 -0.85 -5.89
N GLU A 46 19.15 -1.21 -6.38
CA GLU A 46 20.34 -1.43 -5.55
C GLU A 46 20.66 -0.22 -4.64
N PRO A 47 20.79 1.02 -5.16
CA PRO A 47 21.07 2.17 -4.31
C PRO A 47 19.95 2.45 -3.30
N ALA A 48 18.68 2.33 -3.67
CA ALA A 48 17.59 2.53 -2.73
C ALA A 48 17.62 1.49 -1.59
N PHE A 49 17.88 0.22 -1.91
CA PHE A 49 18.03 -0.82 -0.90
C PHE A 49 19.24 -0.58 0.03
N MET A 50 20.35 -0.06 -0.49
CA MET A 50 21.49 0.33 0.35
C MET A 50 21.14 1.48 1.31
N LEU A 51 20.21 2.36 0.91
CA LEU A 51 19.67 3.42 1.75
C LEU A 51 18.54 2.95 2.67
N GLY A 52 18.15 1.68 2.61
CA GLY A 52 17.08 1.08 3.42
C GLY A 52 15.66 1.24 2.85
N PHE A 53 15.51 1.80 1.66
CA PHE A 53 14.21 1.94 1.01
C PHE A 53 13.83 0.68 0.24
N THR A 54 12.57 0.27 0.35
CA THR A 54 12.02 -0.90 -0.36
C THR A 54 10.80 -0.47 -1.18
N PRO A 55 10.72 -0.80 -2.47
CA PRO A 55 9.60 -0.35 -3.29
C PRO A 55 8.32 -1.15 -2.98
N SER A 56 7.16 -0.51 -3.14
CA SER A 56 5.86 -1.17 -3.25
C SER A 56 5.03 -0.43 -4.29
N THR A 57 5.03 -0.94 -5.51
CA THR A 57 4.60 -0.22 -6.73
C THR A 57 4.11 -1.20 -7.79
N ASP A 58 3.60 -0.67 -8.90
CA ASP A 58 3.19 -1.48 -10.04
C ASP A 58 4.36 -2.01 -10.87
N TYR A 59 4.18 -3.22 -11.37
CA TYR A 59 5.02 -3.76 -12.44
C TYR A 59 4.58 -3.25 -13.82
N ARG A 60 5.48 -3.42 -14.79
CA ARG A 60 5.12 -3.34 -16.20
C ARG A 60 4.37 -4.60 -16.61
N ALA A 61 3.46 -4.48 -17.57
CA ALA A 61 2.66 -5.60 -18.07
C ALA A 61 3.50 -6.77 -18.59
N ASP A 62 4.66 -6.51 -19.18
CA ASP A 62 5.59 -7.54 -19.68
C ASP A 62 6.27 -8.34 -18.57
N ARG A 63 6.14 -7.94 -17.29
CA ARG A 63 6.72 -8.62 -16.12
C ARG A 63 5.70 -9.28 -15.20
N LEU A 64 4.44 -9.32 -15.60
CA LEU A 64 3.38 -10.00 -14.84
C LEU A 64 3.32 -11.51 -15.10
N LYS A 65 4.33 -12.07 -15.79
CA LYS A 65 4.41 -13.48 -16.15
C LYS A 65 5.51 -14.18 -15.37
N PRO A 66 5.33 -15.45 -14.99
CA PRO A 66 6.40 -16.23 -14.38
C PRO A 66 7.58 -16.33 -15.36
N SER A 67 8.77 -16.05 -14.85
CA SER A 67 10.03 -16.23 -15.58
C SER A 67 10.78 -17.46 -15.05
N GLY A 68 11.71 -17.97 -15.86
CA GLY A 68 12.64 -19.00 -15.41
C GLY A 68 13.55 -18.43 -14.32
N GLY A 69 13.85 -19.24 -13.31
CA GLY A 69 14.75 -18.89 -12.21
C GLY A 69 15.92 -19.86 -12.10
N ALA A 70 16.77 -19.62 -11.10
CA ALA A 70 17.87 -20.52 -10.78
C ALA A 70 17.34 -21.83 -10.16
N HIS A 71 18.08 -22.92 -10.36
CA HIS A 71 17.84 -24.20 -9.67
C HIS A 71 16.44 -24.81 -9.91
N GLY A 72 15.82 -24.49 -11.05
CA GLY A 72 14.47 -24.91 -11.42
C GLY A 72 13.34 -24.13 -10.74
N ALA A 73 13.65 -23.08 -9.98
CA ALA A 73 12.61 -22.22 -9.40
C ALA A 73 11.89 -21.41 -10.49
N ARG A 74 10.65 -21.01 -10.21
CA ARG A 74 9.91 -20.03 -11.03
C ARG A 74 9.94 -18.68 -10.32
N TYR A 75 10.41 -17.65 -11.01
CA TYR A 75 10.42 -16.30 -10.47
C TYR A 75 9.16 -15.57 -10.91
N LEU A 76 8.48 -14.93 -9.95
CA LEU A 76 7.29 -14.13 -10.20
C LEU A 76 7.21 -13.05 -9.13
N GLU A 77 7.10 -11.79 -9.55
CA GLU A 77 6.83 -10.66 -8.66
C GLU A 77 7.84 -10.55 -7.49
N GLY A 78 9.13 -10.74 -7.81
CA GLY A 78 10.21 -10.63 -6.82
C GLY A 78 10.33 -11.80 -5.85
N ARG A 79 9.60 -12.89 -6.08
CA ARG A 79 9.63 -14.11 -5.26
C ARG A 79 9.98 -15.34 -6.09
N ALA A 80 10.47 -16.37 -5.41
CA ALA A 80 10.81 -17.66 -6.01
C ALA A 80 9.82 -18.74 -5.55
N TYR A 81 9.21 -19.42 -6.50
CA TYR A 81 8.19 -20.44 -6.28
C TYR A 81 8.66 -21.83 -6.72
N CYS A 82 7.99 -22.85 -6.20
CA CYS A 82 8.16 -24.24 -6.60
C CYS A 82 7.99 -24.40 -8.12
N PRO A 83 8.82 -25.20 -8.81
CA PRO A 83 8.62 -25.52 -10.24
C PRO A 83 7.25 -26.13 -10.55
N SER A 84 6.66 -26.83 -9.60
CA SER A 84 5.34 -27.48 -9.71
C SER A 84 4.22 -26.64 -9.07
N THR A 85 4.39 -25.32 -9.08
CA THR A 85 3.28 -24.42 -8.72
C THR A 85 2.26 -24.44 -9.85
N PRO A 86 0.96 -24.69 -9.56
CA PRO A 86 -0.08 -24.69 -10.57
C PRO A 86 -0.11 -23.41 -11.40
N SER A 87 -0.32 -23.58 -12.71
CA SER A 87 -0.40 -22.44 -13.65
C SER A 87 -1.53 -21.47 -13.31
N THR A 88 -2.62 -21.97 -12.74
CA THR A 88 -3.77 -21.19 -12.24
C THR A 88 -3.36 -20.12 -11.24
N HIS A 89 -2.37 -20.39 -10.40
CA HIS A 89 -1.83 -19.44 -9.42
C HIS A 89 -0.73 -18.56 -10.02
N LEU A 90 0.19 -19.14 -10.81
CA LEU A 90 1.31 -18.38 -11.40
C LEU A 90 0.86 -17.31 -12.40
N TYR A 91 -0.20 -17.56 -13.14
CA TYR A 91 -0.73 -16.61 -14.14
C TYR A 91 -1.88 -15.75 -13.62
N ALA A 92 -2.29 -15.90 -12.36
CA ALA A 92 -3.43 -15.19 -11.78
C ALA A 92 -3.35 -13.67 -11.99
N THR A 93 -2.16 -13.08 -11.79
CA THR A 93 -1.95 -11.64 -11.99
C THR A 93 -2.17 -11.23 -13.44
N GLN A 94 -1.62 -11.98 -14.39
CA GLN A 94 -1.83 -11.71 -15.80
C GLN A 94 -3.31 -11.79 -16.17
N GLN A 95 -3.99 -12.87 -15.76
CA GLN A 95 -5.42 -13.10 -16.05
C GLN A 95 -6.32 -12.00 -15.47
N TYR A 96 -5.97 -11.47 -14.30
CA TYR A 96 -6.69 -10.33 -13.71
C TYR A 96 -6.53 -9.06 -14.55
N HIS A 97 -5.29 -8.75 -14.99
CA HIS A 97 -5.02 -7.60 -15.85
C HIS A 97 -5.63 -7.75 -17.26
N ASP A 98 -5.70 -8.98 -17.77
CA ASP A 98 -6.35 -9.31 -19.05
C ASP A 98 -7.89 -9.34 -18.94
N GLY A 99 -8.45 -9.23 -17.72
CA GLY A 99 -9.89 -9.21 -17.46
C GLY A 99 -10.57 -10.58 -17.50
N GLU A 100 -9.80 -11.68 -17.46
CA GLU A 100 -10.29 -13.06 -17.49
C GLU A 100 -10.86 -13.52 -16.14
N ILE A 101 -10.35 -12.96 -15.04
CA ILE A 101 -10.80 -13.26 -13.68
C ILE A 101 -11.15 -11.99 -12.93
N ASP A 102 -12.07 -12.11 -11.97
CA ASP A 102 -12.44 -10.99 -11.11
C ASP A 102 -11.44 -10.80 -9.96
N LYS A 103 -11.57 -9.67 -9.26
CA LYS A 103 -10.67 -9.28 -8.18
C LYS A 103 -10.73 -10.25 -6.99
N ALA A 104 -11.89 -10.84 -6.70
CA ALA A 104 -12.05 -11.80 -5.62
C ALA A 104 -11.26 -13.08 -5.92
N THR A 105 -11.48 -13.68 -7.10
CA THR A 105 -10.73 -14.86 -7.54
C THR A 105 -9.23 -14.60 -7.60
N PHE A 106 -8.82 -13.42 -8.08
CA PHE A 106 -7.41 -13.02 -8.08
C PHE A 106 -6.80 -13.06 -6.68
N ARG A 107 -7.47 -12.47 -5.69
CA ARG A 107 -6.99 -12.43 -4.30
C ARG A 107 -6.90 -13.82 -3.68
N ASP A 108 -7.90 -14.66 -3.89
CA ASP A 108 -7.90 -16.04 -3.38
C ASP A 108 -6.71 -16.83 -3.95
N ARG A 109 -6.48 -16.72 -5.26
CA ARG A 109 -5.32 -17.36 -5.92
C ARG A 109 -3.99 -16.81 -5.43
N LYS A 110 -3.89 -15.52 -5.08
CA LYS A 110 -2.68 -14.92 -4.49
C LYS A 110 -2.40 -15.45 -3.08
N VAL A 111 -3.45 -15.66 -2.29
CA VAL A 111 -3.33 -16.28 -0.96
C VAL A 111 -2.85 -17.73 -1.08
N GLU A 112 -3.42 -18.51 -2.01
CA GLU A 112 -3.01 -19.88 -2.26
C GLU A 112 -1.59 -19.99 -2.83
N LEU A 113 -1.20 -19.06 -3.71
CA LEU A 113 0.14 -18.98 -4.30
C LEU A 113 1.24 -18.89 -3.22
N ALA A 114 0.97 -18.21 -2.10
CA ALA A 114 1.93 -18.04 -1.02
C ALA A 114 2.38 -19.38 -0.40
N ALA A 115 1.55 -20.43 -0.46
CA ALA A 115 1.93 -21.75 0.01
C ALA A 115 3.09 -22.35 -0.82
N TYR A 116 3.19 -22.00 -2.10
CA TYR A 116 4.18 -22.56 -3.03
C TYR A 116 5.52 -21.82 -3.05
N GLU A 117 5.65 -20.75 -2.27
CA GLU A 117 6.89 -19.98 -2.19
C GLU A 117 8.03 -20.80 -1.55
N LEU A 118 9.24 -20.66 -2.09
CA LEU A 118 10.41 -21.33 -1.52
C LEU A 118 10.76 -20.75 -0.14
N HIS A 119 11.00 -21.61 0.83
CA HIS A 119 11.31 -21.19 2.19
C HIS A 119 12.76 -20.74 2.33
N LYS A 120 12.98 -19.54 2.89
CA LYS A 120 14.31 -19.09 3.30
C LYS A 120 14.81 -19.91 4.49
N ARG A 121 15.96 -20.56 4.35
CA ARG A 121 16.63 -21.28 5.44
C ARG A 121 17.68 -20.44 6.14
N GLU A 122 18.63 -19.93 5.37
CA GLU A 122 19.75 -19.17 5.90
C GLU A 122 20.24 -18.16 4.85
N THR A 123 20.91 -17.12 5.33
CA THR A 123 21.68 -16.22 4.48
C THR A 123 23.15 -16.50 4.73
N LYS A 124 23.89 -16.79 3.65
CA LYS A 124 25.34 -17.04 3.72
C LYS A 124 26.11 -15.73 3.94
N PRO A 125 27.34 -15.80 4.47
CA PRO A 125 28.20 -14.62 4.65
C PRO A 125 28.47 -13.82 3.36
N ASN A 126 28.39 -14.47 2.19
CA ASN A 126 28.54 -13.83 0.89
C ASN A 126 27.26 -13.13 0.38
N GLY A 127 26.21 -13.03 1.20
CA GLY A 127 24.93 -12.42 0.85
C GLY A 127 23.97 -13.33 0.09
N LYS A 128 24.40 -14.51 -0.39
CA LYS A 128 23.51 -15.47 -1.06
C LYS A 128 22.51 -16.07 -0.07
N VAL A 129 21.30 -16.33 -0.55
CA VAL A 129 20.21 -16.87 0.27
C VAL A 129 19.99 -18.34 -0.07
N MET A 130 19.96 -19.19 0.94
CA MET A 130 19.61 -20.59 0.77
C MET A 130 18.09 -20.74 0.85
N LEU A 131 17.47 -21.11 -0.28
CA LEU A 131 16.04 -21.41 -0.34
C LEU A 131 15.83 -22.92 -0.41
N ALA A 132 14.74 -23.38 0.18
CA ALA A 132 14.34 -24.78 0.25
C ALA A 132 12.93 -24.98 -0.32
N CYS A 133 12.67 -26.21 -0.78
CA CYS A 133 11.35 -26.60 -1.26
C CYS A 133 10.29 -26.41 -0.15
N PRO A 134 9.11 -25.85 -0.44
CA PRO A 134 8.02 -25.65 0.52
C PRO A 134 7.50 -26.96 1.13
N ALA A 135 7.70 -28.09 0.45
CA ALA A 135 7.32 -29.42 0.95
C ALA A 135 8.33 -30.02 1.96
N LEU A 136 9.46 -29.35 2.22
CA LEU A 136 10.51 -29.82 3.13
C LEU A 136 10.52 -29.06 4.45
N GLY A 137 10.83 -29.78 5.53
CA GLY A 137 11.05 -29.23 6.88
C GLY A 137 9.90 -29.50 7.85
N ASN A 138 9.99 -28.92 9.04
CA ASN A 138 9.01 -29.16 10.12
C ASN A 138 7.69 -28.40 9.92
N ALA A 139 7.69 -27.39 9.05
CA ALA A 139 6.49 -26.63 8.67
C ALA A 139 6.32 -26.63 7.14
N PRO A 140 5.98 -27.78 6.51
CA PRO A 140 5.70 -27.81 5.09
C PRO A 140 4.39 -27.10 4.78
N THR A 141 4.40 -26.22 3.79
CA THR A 141 3.23 -25.47 3.31
C THR A 141 2.51 -26.19 2.17
N VAL A 142 3.15 -27.14 1.51
CA VAL A 142 2.61 -27.91 0.37
C VAL A 142 2.94 -29.39 0.54
N THR A 143 2.04 -30.27 0.11
CA THR A 143 2.32 -31.72 0.01
C THR A 143 2.77 -32.04 -1.41
N CYS A 144 3.96 -32.59 -1.58
CA CYS A 144 4.53 -32.92 -2.89
C CYS A 144 4.71 -34.44 -3.03
N PRO A 145 4.24 -35.08 -4.13
CA PRO A 145 4.45 -36.51 -4.36
C PRO A 145 5.93 -36.94 -4.41
N LEU A 146 6.86 -36.01 -4.65
CA LEU A 146 8.30 -36.30 -4.73
C LEU A 146 9.01 -36.28 -3.38
N ARG A 147 8.36 -35.80 -2.32
CA ARG A 147 8.99 -35.58 -1.02
C ARG A 147 8.17 -36.24 0.07
N GLU A 148 8.83 -37.09 0.84
CA GLU A 148 8.26 -37.61 2.07
C GLU A 148 8.14 -36.50 3.11
N LEU A 149 6.99 -36.44 3.77
CA LEU A 149 6.73 -35.50 4.85
C LEU A 149 7.58 -35.89 6.06
N ALA A 150 8.25 -34.90 6.66
CA ALA A 150 9.01 -35.14 7.88
C ALA A 150 8.09 -35.65 9.00
N GLU A 151 8.57 -36.55 9.86
CA GLU A 151 7.78 -37.10 10.99
C GLU A 151 7.26 -36.00 11.93
N LYS A 152 8.06 -34.93 12.10
CA LYS A 152 7.74 -33.76 12.92
C LYS A 152 7.00 -32.67 12.14
N ALA A 153 6.51 -32.96 10.94
CA ALA A 153 5.79 -31.99 10.13
C ALA A 153 4.49 -31.57 10.82
N SER A 154 4.18 -30.27 10.73
CA SER A 154 2.90 -29.73 11.14
C SER A 154 1.73 -30.49 10.48
N LYS A 155 0.72 -30.82 11.29
CA LYS A 155 -0.55 -31.47 10.88
C LYS A 155 -1.58 -30.51 10.28
N LYS A 156 -1.20 -29.26 10.03
CA LYS A 156 -2.10 -28.27 9.39
C LYS A 156 -2.48 -28.73 7.98
N SER A 157 -3.72 -28.45 7.59
CA SER A 157 -4.15 -28.63 6.20
C SER A 157 -3.28 -27.81 5.26
N ARG A 158 -2.94 -28.39 4.11
CA ARG A 158 -2.08 -27.78 3.09
C ARG A 158 -2.49 -28.26 1.70
N PRO A 159 -2.34 -27.42 0.67
CA PRO A 159 -2.56 -27.85 -0.70
C PRO A 159 -1.61 -29.00 -1.08
N SER A 160 -2.14 -29.95 -1.85
CA SER A 160 -1.36 -31.00 -2.48
C SER A 160 -1.05 -30.59 -3.91
N ILE A 161 0.16 -30.93 -4.38
CA ILE A 161 0.49 -30.81 -5.80
C ILE A 161 -0.11 -32.02 -6.52
N ASP A 162 -0.96 -31.74 -7.51
CA ASP A 162 -1.56 -32.76 -8.37
C ASP A 162 -0.53 -33.34 -9.35
N ALA A 163 -0.84 -34.51 -9.91
CA ALA A 163 0.09 -35.23 -10.79
C ALA A 163 0.32 -34.47 -12.12
N GLU A 164 -0.69 -33.71 -12.56
CA GLU A 164 -0.69 -32.92 -13.78
C GLU A 164 0.22 -31.70 -13.68
N ASP A 165 0.33 -31.08 -12.50
CA ASP A 165 1.21 -29.93 -12.23
C ASP A 165 2.65 -30.36 -11.87
N LEU A 166 2.87 -31.67 -11.70
CA LEU A 166 4.17 -32.18 -11.31
C LEU A 166 5.19 -32.02 -12.45
N ILE A 167 6.34 -31.43 -12.12
CA ILE A 167 7.35 -31.18 -13.14
C ILE A 167 7.93 -32.51 -13.65
N PRO A 168 8.07 -32.69 -14.98
CA PRO A 168 8.63 -33.89 -15.57
C PRO A 168 10.01 -34.21 -15.02
N ALA A 169 10.33 -35.50 -14.87
CA ALA A 169 11.60 -35.94 -14.29
C ALA A 169 12.83 -35.36 -15.01
N THR A 170 12.74 -35.15 -16.32
CA THR A 170 13.81 -34.58 -17.17
C THR A 170 14.09 -33.10 -16.90
N LEU A 171 13.13 -32.37 -16.32
CA LEU A 171 13.24 -30.93 -16.02
C LEU A 171 13.45 -30.65 -14.53
N ARG A 172 13.61 -31.70 -13.70
CA ARG A 172 13.88 -31.54 -12.26
C ARG A 172 15.31 -31.08 -12.05
N ASP A 173 15.44 -29.97 -11.32
CA ASP A 173 16.74 -29.39 -10.96
C ASP A 173 16.95 -29.50 -9.44
N THR A 174 17.85 -28.67 -8.92
CA THR A 174 18.48 -28.76 -7.61
C THR A 174 17.45 -28.62 -6.48
N ILE A 175 16.41 -27.81 -6.66
CA ILE A 175 15.36 -27.60 -5.64
C ILE A 175 14.48 -28.84 -5.44
N CYS A 176 14.24 -29.61 -6.50
CA CYS A 176 13.45 -30.85 -6.47
C CYS A 176 14.26 -32.07 -6.01
N SER A 177 15.59 -32.01 -6.10
CA SER A 177 16.48 -33.12 -5.74
C SER A 177 17.13 -32.95 -4.37
N LYS A 178 17.66 -31.76 -4.04
CA LYS A 178 18.39 -31.47 -2.78
C LYS A 178 17.51 -30.77 -1.75
N HIS A 179 17.97 -30.65 -0.50
CA HIS A 179 17.21 -29.98 0.57
C HIS A 179 17.13 -28.47 0.43
N SER A 180 18.12 -27.85 -0.23
CA SER A 180 18.18 -26.40 -0.45
C SER A 180 19.14 -26.07 -1.60
N ALA A 181 18.93 -24.92 -2.22
CA ALA A 181 19.81 -24.36 -3.24
C ALA A 181 20.17 -22.90 -2.94
N SER A 182 21.27 -22.41 -3.53
CA SER A 182 21.85 -21.10 -3.22
C SER A 182 21.44 -20.08 -4.27
N PHE A 183 20.58 -19.13 -3.90
CA PHE A 183 20.06 -18.09 -4.78
C PHE A 183 20.83 -16.79 -4.61
N ASP A 184 21.00 -16.05 -5.70
CA ASP A 184 21.56 -14.71 -5.67
C ASP A 184 20.41 -13.69 -5.52
N PRO A 185 20.38 -12.88 -4.45
CA PRO A 185 19.37 -11.83 -4.31
C PRO A 185 19.35 -10.82 -5.46
N ALA A 186 20.47 -10.69 -6.21
CA ALA A 186 20.54 -9.85 -7.39
C ALA A 186 19.52 -10.26 -8.47
N ASP A 187 19.20 -11.55 -8.58
CA ASP A 187 18.32 -12.08 -9.62
C ASP A 187 16.87 -11.56 -9.48
N LEU A 188 16.40 -11.43 -8.23
CA LEU A 188 15.05 -10.93 -7.91
C LEU A 188 15.03 -9.45 -7.57
N ARG A 189 16.20 -8.79 -7.50
CA ARG A 189 16.36 -7.43 -6.99
C ARG A 189 15.45 -6.42 -7.67
N ARG A 190 15.27 -6.56 -8.98
CA ARG A 190 14.47 -5.65 -9.80
C ARG A 190 12.97 -5.76 -9.55
N GLU A 191 12.53 -6.92 -9.09
CA GLU A 191 11.11 -7.19 -8.84
C GLU A 191 10.77 -7.26 -7.36
N ALA A 192 11.78 -7.20 -6.49
CA ALA A 192 11.60 -7.23 -5.04
C ALA A 192 10.68 -6.08 -4.60
N GLN A 193 9.67 -6.41 -3.81
CA GLN A 193 8.73 -5.45 -3.19
C GLN A 193 8.64 -5.64 -1.68
N ALA A 194 8.21 -4.60 -0.97
CA ALA A 194 7.96 -4.64 0.47
C ALA A 194 6.80 -5.58 0.79
N PHE A 195 5.71 -5.45 0.04
CA PHE A 195 4.51 -6.27 0.16
C PHE A 195 4.38 -7.15 -1.09
N PRO A 196 3.87 -8.39 -0.96
CA PRO A 196 3.59 -9.22 -2.13
C PRO A 196 2.55 -8.52 -3.03
N TYR A 197 2.84 -8.43 -4.33
CA TYR A 197 2.00 -7.71 -5.28
C TYR A 197 0.56 -8.26 -5.31
N GLY A 198 -0.42 -7.36 -5.37
CA GLY A 198 -1.83 -7.71 -5.42
C GLY A 198 -2.45 -8.19 -4.10
N THR A 199 -1.68 -8.23 -3.01
CA THR A 199 -2.25 -8.45 -1.66
C THR A 199 -3.00 -7.22 -1.19
N GLN A 200 -3.89 -7.39 -0.19
CA GLN A 200 -4.61 -6.28 0.41
C GLN A 200 -3.65 -5.25 1.02
N GLU A 201 -2.59 -5.69 1.69
CA GLU A 201 -1.55 -4.82 2.27
C GLU A 201 -0.85 -3.97 1.19
N TRP A 202 -0.50 -4.59 0.07
CA TRP A 202 0.08 -3.89 -1.08
C TRP A 202 -0.90 -2.86 -1.63
N GLU A 203 -2.16 -3.23 -1.80
CA GLU A 203 -3.19 -2.35 -2.35
C GLU A 203 -3.50 -1.16 -1.43
N ASP A 204 -3.61 -1.39 -0.12
CA ASP A 204 -3.86 -0.35 0.87
C ASP A 204 -2.74 0.69 0.87
N PHE A 205 -1.49 0.22 0.89
CA PHE A 205 -0.32 1.08 0.82
C PHE A 205 -0.26 1.84 -0.52
N HIS A 206 -0.35 1.14 -1.65
CA HIS A 206 -0.20 1.72 -2.97
C HIS A 206 -1.32 2.73 -3.28
N THR A 207 -2.57 2.39 -2.96
CA THR A 207 -3.73 3.29 -3.15
C THR A 207 -3.57 4.55 -2.30
N HIS A 208 -3.17 4.41 -1.04
CA HIS A 208 -2.95 5.56 -0.17
C HIS A 208 -1.82 6.47 -0.69
N ALA A 209 -0.67 5.88 -1.03
CA ALA A 209 0.48 6.63 -1.55
C ALA A 209 0.15 7.36 -2.86
N ARG A 210 -0.54 6.69 -3.78
CA ARG A 210 -0.98 7.27 -5.05
C ARG A 210 -1.96 8.43 -4.85
N ASN A 211 -2.99 8.25 -4.00
CA ASN A 211 -3.96 9.30 -3.70
C ASN A 211 -3.28 10.54 -3.08
N ALA A 212 -2.29 10.33 -2.20
CA ALA A 212 -1.52 11.42 -1.61
C ALA A 212 -0.73 12.21 -2.67
N ILE A 213 -0.07 11.51 -3.60
CA ILE A 213 0.69 12.13 -4.70
C ILE A 213 -0.25 12.84 -5.70
N GLU A 214 -1.38 12.24 -6.07
CA GLU A 214 -2.37 12.85 -6.97
C GLU A 214 -2.97 14.11 -6.36
N SER A 215 -3.28 14.08 -5.06
CA SER A 215 -3.71 15.26 -4.31
C SER A 215 -2.64 16.36 -4.28
N LEU A 216 -1.39 16.00 -3.99
CA LEU A 216 -0.26 16.95 -4.00
C LEU A 216 -0.09 17.60 -5.37
N ASN A 217 -0.10 16.80 -6.43
CA ASN A 217 0.01 17.27 -7.81
C ASN A 217 -1.15 18.18 -8.19
N SER A 218 -2.38 17.84 -7.80
CA SER A 218 -3.55 18.68 -8.01
C SER A 218 -3.39 20.06 -7.34
N GLN A 219 -2.90 20.09 -6.11
CA GLN A 219 -2.70 21.33 -5.36
C GLN A 219 -1.61 22.22 -5.97
N ILE A 220 -0.52 21.66 -6.49
CA ILE A 220 0.51 22.44 -7.19
C ILE A 220 -0.04 23.00 -8.51
N LYS A 221 -0.80 22.19 -9.26
CA LYS A 221 -1.32 22.54 -10.58
C LYS A 221 -2.45 23.57 -10.53
N SER A 222 -3.36 23.45 -9.57
CA SER A 222 -4.65 24.15 -9.56
C SER A 222 -5.04 24.75 -8.20
N GLY A 223 -4.20 24.57 -7.16
CA GLY A 223 -4.43 25.16 -5.84
C GLY A 223 -4.08 26.64 -5.83
N GLY A 224 -5.05 27.45 -5.35
CA GLY A 224 -5.19 28.90 -5.55
C GLY A 224 -4.04 29.86 -5.21
N GLY A 225 -2.85 29.35 -4.88
CA GLY A 225 -1.62 30.13 -4.73
C GLY A 225 -0.59 29.93 -5.84
N HIS A 226 -0.47 28.73 -6.42
CA HIS A 226 0.63 28.39 -7.34
C HIS A 226 0.16 28.27 -8.79
N ASN A 227 -1.02 27.66 -9.03
CA ASN A 227 -1.70 27.56 -10.33
C ASN A 227 -0.76 27.29 -11.51
N LEU A 228 0.11 26.28 -11.36
CA LEU A 228 1.12 25.97 -12.37
C LEU A 228 0.50 25.65 -13.75
N HIS A 229 -0.75 25.19 -13.78
CA HIS A 229 -1.45 24.89 -15.02
C HIS A 229 -1.79 26.14 -15.84
N ASP A 230 -1.89 27.31 -15.20
CA ASP A 230 -2.23 28.56 -15.86
C ASP A 230 -1.03 29.06 -16.69
N SER A 231 -1.19 29.15 -18.01
CA SER A 231 -0.16 29.66 -18.91
C SER A 231 0.15 31.14 -18.66
N THR A 232 -0.81 31.93 -18.17
CA THR A 232 -0.61 33.35 -17.87
C THR A 232 0.37 33.58 -16.71
N ARG A 233 0.52 32.58 -15.82
CA ARG A 233 1.49 32.56 -14.73
C ARG A 233 2.87 32.02 -15.13
N ARG A 234 3.05 31.63 -16.39
CA ARG A 234 4.32 31.19 -16.98
C ARG A 234 4.70 32.07 -18.18
N PRO A 235 4.80 33.40 -18.03
CA PRO A 235 5.06 34.30 -19.16
C PRO A 235 6.50 34.22 -19.69
N VAL A 236 7.39 33.53 -18.98
CA VAL A 236 8.82 33.51 -19.30
C VAL A 236 9.11 32.45 -20.36
N HIS A 237 9.71 32.88 -21.46
CA HIS A 237 10.16 31.99 -22.53
C HIS A 237 11.63 31.60 -22.35
N GLY A 238 11.97 30.37 -22.74
CA GLY A 238 13.32 29.82 -22.62
C GLY A 238 13.48 28.85 -21.46
N PHE A 239 14.16 27.73 -21.73
CA PHE A 239 14.27 26.59 -20.82
C PHE A 239 14.87 26.96 -19.46
N ALA A 240 15.98 27.71 -19.45
CA ALA A 240 16.66 28.09 -18.21
C ALA A 240 15.79 28.98 -17.31
N ALA A 241 15.10 29.96 -17.89
CA ALA A 241 14.26 30.88 -17.14
C ALA A 241 13.00 30.18 -16.60
N ALA A 242 12.40 29.28 -17.39
CA ALA A 242 11.30 28.43 -16.94
C ALA A 242 11.71 27.51 -15.78
N GLN A 243 12.91 26.94 -15.82
CA GLN A 243 13.44 26.08 -14.74
C GLN A 243 13.58 26.83 -13.41
N ILE A 244 14.13 28.05 -13.44
CA ILE A 244 14.28 28.88 -12.24
C ILE A 244 12.91 29.21 -11.64
N MET A 245 11.96 29.68 -12.47
CA MET A 245 10.60 29.97 -12.02
C MET A 245 9.90 28.75 -11.43
N MET A 246 9.99 27.60 -12.10
CA MET A 246 9.43 26.34 -11.62
C MET A 246 9.98 25.96 -10.25
N THR A 247 11.32 26.06 -10.09
CA THR A 247 12.01 25.76 -8.83
C THR A 247 11.52 26.66 -7.70
N LEU A 248 11.39 27.97 -7.94
CA LEU A 248 10.89 28.91 -6.95
C LEU A 248 9.43 28.63 -6.55
N VAL A 249 8.58 28.29 -7.51
CA VAL A 249 7.17 27.95 -7.25
C VAL A 249 7.05 26.67 -6.42
N VAL A 250 7.81 25.62 -6.75
CA VAL A 250 7.83 24.36 -6.01
C VAL A 250 8.42 24.55 -4.61
N ALA A 251 9.49 25.33 -4.46
CA ALA A 251 10.07 25.66 -3.17
C ALA A 251 9.08 26.43 -2.28
N ALA A 252 8.39 27.45 -2.84
CA ALA A 252 7.36 28.19 -2.13
C ALA A 252 6.18 27.30 -1.70
N PHE A 253 5.78 26.35 -2.55
CA PHE A 253 4.76 25.38 -2.21
C PHE A 253 5.19 24.46 -1.07
N ASN A 254 6.41 23.92 -1.13
CA ASN A 254 6.96 23.06 -0.08
C ASN A 254 7.07 23.80 1.25
N MET A 255 7.50 25.07 1.25
CA MET A 255 7.53 25.89 2.46
C MET A 255 6.13 26.08 3.07
N ARG A 256 5.12 26.40 2.25
CA ARG A 256 3.72 26.51 2.73
C ARG A 256 3.21 25.19 3.30
N LYS A 257 3.57 24.06 2.69
CA LYS A 257 3.20 22.73 3.18
C LYS A 257 3.83 22.39 4.52
N ILE A 258 5.12 22.67 4.67
CA ILE A 258 5.83 22.47 5.94
C ILE A 258 5.21 23.36 7.03
N VAL A 259 4.95 24.63 6.73
CA VAL A 259 4.30 25.56 7.68
C VAL A 259 2.90 25.08 8.07
N SER A 260 2.07 24.66 7.11
CA SER A 260 0.75 24.09 7.40
C SER A 260 0.88 22.85 8.28
N PHE A 261 1.77 21.92 7.95
CA PHE A 261 1.99 20.71 8.73
C PHE A 261 2.42 21.01 10.17
N ILE A 262 3.36 21.93 10.37
CA ILE A 262 3.81 22.35 11.71
C ILE A 262 2.65 23.01 12.47
N SER A 263 1.86 23.87 11.81
CA SER A 263 0.69 24.52 12.41
C SER A 263 -0.37 23.50 12.81
N ASP A 264 -0.70 22.55 11.93
CA ASP A 264 -1.68 21.48 12.18
C ASP A 264 -1.21 20.58 13.33
N ALA A 265 0.07 20.19 13.33
CA ALA A 265 0.67 19.41 14.42
C ALA A 265 0.62 20.16 15.76
N ALA A 266 0.89 21.47 15.77
CA ALA A 266 0.77 22.30 16.96
C ALA A 266 -0.69 22.42 17.44
N HIS A 267 -1.64 22.55 16.51
CA HIS A 267 -3.07 22.58 16.83
C HIS A 267 -3.56 21.25 17.40
N GLU A 268 -3.16 20.11 16.85
CA GLU A 268 -3.51 18.79 17.38
C GLU A 268 -2.87 18.54 18.74
N ALA A 269 -1.60 18.91 18.94
CA ALA A 269 -0.96 18.86 20.26
C ALA A 269 -1.67 19.74 21.30
N ALA A 270 -2.18 20.91 20.88
CA ALA A 270 -2.93 21.83 21.74
C ALA A 270 -4.35 21.34 22.05
N LYS A 271 -4.95 20.50 21.20
CA LYS A 271 -6.31 19.98 21.42
C LYS A 271 -6.42 19.02 22.62
N GLY A 272 -5.32 18.41 23.08
CA GLY A 272 -5.32 17.44 24.18
C GLY A 272 -6.20 16.21 23.90
N GLU A 273 -6.29 15.26 24.84
CA GLU A 273 -7.30 14.20 24.76
C GLU A 273 -8.68 14.84 24.63
N SER A 274 -9.48 14.35 23.66
CA SER A 274 -10.83 14.83 23.43
C SER A 274 -11.58 14.92 24.75
N LYS A 275 -11.88 16.13 25.21
CA LYS A 275 -12.86 16.30 26.28
C LYS A 275 -14.12 15.59 25.82
N ASP A 276 -14.64 14.68 26.65
CA ASP A 276 -15.94 14.04 26.42
C ASP A 276 -16.92 15.08 25.88
N PRO A 277 -17.72 14.74 24.85
CA PRO A 277 -18.58 15.72 24.19
C PRO A 277 -19.40 16.46 25.25
N GLU A 278 -19.15 17.76 25.35
CA GLU A 278 -19.76 18.60 26.36
C GLU A 278 -21.27 18.52 26.16
N VAL A 279 -21.97 17.86 27.11
CA VAL A 279 -23.42 17.65 27.03
C VAL A 279 -24.07 19.01 26.83
N ARG A 280 -24.68 19.21 25.66
CA ARG A 280 -25.28 20.50 25.29
C ARG A 280 -26.33 20.86 26.33
N ARG A 281 -26.43 22.14 26.70
CA ARG A 281 -27.37 22.62 27.73
C ARG A 281 -28.82 22.15 27.53
N ARG A 282 -29.25 22.02 26.25
CA ARG A 282 -30.53 21.42 25.83
C ARG A 282 -30.75 20.00 26.38
N ASP A 283 -29.70 19.20 26.49
CA ASP A 283 -29.76 17.81 26.90
C ASP A 283 -29.73 17.66 28.43
N ARG A 284 -29.29 18.70 29.16
CA ARG A 284 -29.44 18.80 30.63
C ARG A 284 -30.83 19.26 31.05
N GLU A 285 -31.40 20.23 30.34
CA GLU A 285 -32.72 20.81 30.63
C GLU A 285 -33.79 20.08 29.79
N HIS A 286 -34.00 18.80 30.09
CA HIS A 286 -34.91 17.91 29.36
C HIS A 286 -36.40 18.17 29.66
N TYR A 287 -36.83 19.43 29.61
CA TYR A 287 -38.24 19.81 29.65
C TYR A 287 -38.68 20.21 28.23
N ASN A 288 -39.64 19.48 27.65
CA ASN A 288 -40.29 19.91 26.41
C ASN A 288 -41.49 20.83 26.76
N PRO A 289 -41.42 22.15 26.52
CA PRO A 289 -42.49 23.08 26.89
C PRO A 289 -43.75 22.94 26.01
N TYR A 290 -43.66 22.31 24.84
CA TYR A 290 -44.80 22.12 23.93
C TYR A 290 -45.67 20.91 24.32
N THR A 291 -45.10 19.89 24.93
CA THR A 291 -45.82 18.67 25.33
C THR A 291 -45.87 18.48 26.85
N GLY A 292 -45.15 19.28 27.64
CA GLY A 292 -45.10 19.20 29.10
C GLY A 292 -44.40 17.96 29.66
N THR A 293 -43.68 17.20 28.82
CA THR A 293 -43.10 15.89 29.17
C THR A 293 -41.59 15.90 29.33
N TYR A 294 -41.09 15.06 30.24
CA TYR A 294 -39.66 14.73 30.39
C TYR A 294 -39.36 13.38 29.70
N PRO A 295 -38.13 13.15 29.19
CA PRO A 295 -37.73 11.87 28.60
C PRO A 295 -37.72 10.71 29.62
N PRO A 296 -37.82 9.45 29.14
CA PRO A 296 -37.92 8.28 30.00
C PRO A 296 -36.73 8.19 30.98
N GLY A 297 -37.02 8.15 32.29
CA GLY A 297 -36.01 7.98 33.34
C GLY A 297 -35.59 9.27 34.08
N VAL A 298 -36.05 10.45 33.66
CA VAL A 298 -35.76 11.72 34.35
C VAL A 298 -36.96 12.16 35.19
N ARG A 299 -36.77 12.29 36.52
CA ARG A 299 -37.81 12.82 37.42
C ARG A 299 -37.74 14.35 37.47
N PRO A 300 -38.89 15.07 37.45
CA PRO A 300 -38.90 16.51 37.63
C PRO A 300 -38.28 16.90 38.99
N LEU A 301 -37.45 17.94 39.01
CA LEU A 301 -37.02 18.57 40.26
C LEU A 301 -38.28 19.10 40.97
N THR A 302 -38.48 18.69 42.21
CA THR A 302 -39.67 18.99 43.02
C THR A 302 -39.74 20.48 43.38
N SER A 303 -40.16 21.33 42.44
CA SER A 303 -40.74 22.67 42.69
C SER A 303 -41.19 23.38 41.40
N ALA A 304 -41.73 22.68 40.40
CA ALA A 304 -42.35 23.36 39.26
C ALA A 304 -43.76 23.82 39.65
N LYS A 305 -43.90 25.11 39.95
CA LYS A 305 -45.20 25.79 40.15
C LYS A 305 -46.14 25.44 38.99
N ALA A 306 -47.35 25.01 39.31
CA ALA A 306 -48.43 24.80 38.34
C ALA A 306 -48.65 26.08 37.51
N ARG A 307 -48.75 25.96 36.20
CA ARG A 307 -49.18 27.06 35.32
C ARG A 307 -50.67 27.37 35.61
N PRO A 308 -51.07 28.65 35.62
CA PRO A 308 -52.48 29.02 35.68
C PRO A 308 -53.19 28.55 34.41
N ASP A 309 -54.46 28.19 34.59
CA ASP A 309 -55.40 27.80 33.54
C ASP A 309 -55.80 29.04 32.73
N ASP A 310 -55.17 29.25 31.58
CA ASP A 310 -55.55 30.31 30.64
C ASP A 310 -56.48 29.71 29.58
N GLY A 311 -57.77 29.82 29.84
CA GLY A 311 -58.81 29.66 28.83
C GLY A 311 -58.78 30.81 27.80
N ASP A 312 -59.50 30.58 26.69
CA ASP A 312 -59.72 31.48 25.55
C ASP A 312 -58.56 31.48 24.52
N GLY A 313 -58.72 31.32 23.22
CA GLY A 313 -59.86 31.24 22.31
C GLY A 313 -59.27 31.38 20.90
N THR A 314 -59.69 30.52 19.96
CA THR A 314 -59.61 30.70 18.49
C THR A 314 -58.26 31.03 17.81
N GLY A 315 -57.80 30.13 16.93
CA GLY A 315 -56.75 30.47 15.96
C GLY A 315 -56.19 29.32 15.11
N GLY A 316 -57.01 28.33 14.75
CA GLY A 316 -56.60 27.30 13.79
C GLY A 316 -56.65 27.84 12.35
N PRO A 317 -55.60 27.66 11.51
CA PRO A 317 -55.65 28.04 10.11
C PRO A 317 -56.58 27.09 9.30
N PRO A 318 -57.35 27.61 8.33
CA PRO A 318 -58.39 26.85 7.64
C PRO A 318 -57.82 25.78 6.69
N LEU A 319 -58.47 24.61 6.69
CA LEU A 319 -58.30 23.55 5.70
C LEU A 319 -58.83 24.02 4.35
N ARG A 320 -58.06 23.81 3.28
CA ARG A 320 -58.52 23.97 1.90
C ARG A 320 -59.00 22.63 1.36
N GLU A 321 -60.19 22.66 0.76
CA GLU A 321 -60.77 21.65 -0.13
C GLU A 321 -59.94 21.49 -1.41
#